data_AF-A0A1H3HDH9-F1
#
_entry.id   AF-A0A1H3HDH9-F1
#
_cell.length_a   1.000
_cell.length_b   1.000
_cell.length_c   1.000
_cell.angle_alpha   90.00
_cell.angle_beta   90.00
_cell.angle_gamma   90.00
#
_symmetry.space_group_name_H-M   'P 1'
#
loop_
_entity.id
_entity.type
_entity.pdbx_description
1 polymer ?
#
loop_
_entity_poly.entity_id
_entity_poly.type
_entity_poly.pdbx_seq_one_letter_code
_entity_poly.pdbx_strand_id
1 'polypeptide(L)' 'MKLYEEMISVKEEQYPLTSIFDISYRKKAEDDSIGFIYLHTTQGVRTYYIKEEPIAFIEAYMKLKAERPELQ' A
#
# COMPACT_ATOMS: atom_id res chain seq x y z
N MET A 1 6.55 -3.28 -5.25
CA MET A 1 5.62 -3.61 -4.15
C MET A 1 4.64 -4.62 -4.70
N LYS A 2 4.28 -5.65 -3.94
CA LYS A 2 3.35 -6.71 -4.38
C LYS A 2 2.33 -6.99 -3.28
N LEU A 3 1.05 -7.09 -3.67
CA LEU A 3 -0.04 -7.51 -2.79
C LEU A 3 -0.20 -9.03 -2.90
N TYR A 4 -0.24 -9.70 -1.76
CA TYR A 4 -0.60 -11.11 -1.62
C TYR A 4 -1.86 -11.21 -0.76
N GLU A 5 -2.42 -12.42 -0.68
CA GLU A 5 -3.67 -12.69 0.03
C GLU A 5 -3.62 -12.32 1.51
N GLU A 6 -2.47 -12.49 2.18
CA GLU A 6 -2.30 -12.26 3.63
C GLU A 6 -1.31 -11.13 3.96
N MET A 7 -0.58 -10.61 2.97
CA MET A 7 0.48 -9.62 3.22
C MET A 7 0.81 -8.74 2.02
N ILE A 8 1.41 -7.59 2.27
CA ILE A 8 2.08 -6.78 1.26
C ILE A 8 3.58 -6.98 1.40
N SER A 9 4.26 -7.32 0.30
CA SER A 9 5.73 -7.40 0.27
C SER A 9 6.33 -6.19 -0.46
N VAL A 10 7.34 -5.61 0.17
CA VAL A 10 8.12 -4.50 -0.37
C VAL A 10 9.60 -4.78 -0.20
N LYS A 11 10.29 -5.09 -1.30
CA LYS A 11 11.71 -5.51 -1.28
C LYS A 11 11.90 -6.70 -0.33
N GLU A 12 12.63 -6.53 0.77
CA GLU A 12 12.90 -7.56 1.79
C GLU A 12 11.94 -7.50 2.98
N GLU A 13 11.05 -6.50 3.02
CA GLU A 13 10.06 -6.33 4.08
C GLU A 13 8.73 -6.97 3.71
N GLN A 14 8.05 -7.52 4.72
CA GLN A 14 6.74 -8.13 4.60
C GLN A 14 5.83 -7.54 5.68
N TYR A 15 4.65 -7.11 5.25
CA TYR A 15 3.65 -6.46 6.10
C TYR A 15 2.37 -7.29 6.05
N PRO A 16 2.03 -8.02 7.12
CA PRO A 16 0.75 -8.71 7.23
C PRO A 16 -0.40 -7.72 7.02
N LEU A 17 -1.44 -8.09 6.26
CA LEU A 17 -2.56 -7.18 6.00
C LEU A 17 -3.27 -6.78 7.29
N THR A 18 -3.32 -7.68 8.27
CA THR A 18 -3.83 -7.43 9.63
C THR A 18 -3.05 -6.35 10.39
N SER A 19 -1.84 -6.01 9.95
CA SER A 19 -1.02 -4.95 10.52
C SER A 19 -1.11 -3.63 9.76
N ILE A 20 -1.83 -3.58 8.62
CA ILE A 20 -1.95 -2.42 7.74
C ILE A 20 -3.36 -1.86 7.89
N PHE A 21 -3.45 -0.62 8.37
CA PHE A 21 -4.72 0.08 8.56
C PHE A 21 -5.23 0.72 7.27
N ASP A 22 -4.33 1.38 6.54
CA ASP A 22 -4.64 2.15 5.35
C ASP A 22 -3.41 2.33 4.46
N ILE A 23 -3.66 2.62 3.18
CA ILE A 23 -2.65 2.93 2.18
C ILE A 23 -3.01 4.27 1.52
N SER A 24 -2.15 5.26 1.69
CA SER A 24 -2.32 6.57 1.06
C SER A 24 -1.31 6.77 -0.07
N TYR A 25 -1.71 7.44 -1.15
CA TYR A 25 -0.85 7.77 -2.28
C TYR A 25 -0.80 9.27 -2.54
N ARG A 26 0.40 9.79 -2.76
CA ARG A 26 0.62 11.18 -3.14
C ARG A 26 1.54 11.26 -4.36
N LYS A 27 1.04 11.83 -5.45
CA LYS A 27 1.84 12.15 -6.64
C LYS A 27 2.52 13.52 -6.49
N LYS A 28 3.75 13.69 -6.97
CA LYS A 28 4.37 15.02 -7.09
C LYS A 28 3.83 15.72 -8.35
N ALA A 29 3.39 16.96 -8.20
CA ALA A 29 2.77 17.72 -9.29
C ALA A 29 3.77 18.23 -10.35
N GLU A 30 5.06 18.37 -10.00
CA GLU A 30 6.09 18.91 -10.91
C GLU A 30 6.79 17.84 -11.76
N ASP A 31 6.67 16.56 -11.40
CA ASP A 31 7.36 15.47 -12.10
C ASP A 31 6.42 14.28 -12.18
N ASP A 32 5.80 14.08 -13.35
CA ASP A 32 4.82 13.02 -13.63
C ASP A 32 5.37 11.60 -13.41
N SER A 33 6.68 11.48 -13.19
CA SER A 33 7.38 10.21 -13.01
C SER A 33 7.52 9.75 -11.56
N ILE A 34 7.09 10.55 -10.57
CA ILE A 34 7.40 10.31 -9.15
C ILE A 34 6.16 10.41 -8.24
N GLY A 35 5.92 9.34 -7.49
CA GLY A 35 4.92 9.31 -6.42
C GLY A 35 5.43 8.68 -5.12
N PHE A 36 4.67 8.88 -4.05
CA PHE A 36 4.91 8.30 -2.73
C PHE A 36 3.70 7.49 -2.28
N ILE A 37 3.95 6.27 -1.81
CA ILE A 37 2.96 5.45 -1.09
C ILE A 37 3.32 5.47 0.40
N TYR A 38 2.30 5.65 1.22
CA TYR A 38 2.38 5.58 2.68
C TYR A 38 1.57 4.37 3.15
N LEU A 39 2.26 3.38 3.73
CA LEU A 39 1.62 2.28 4.45
C LEU A 39 1.48 2.69 5.91
N HIS A 40 0.24 2.84 6.36
CA HIS A 40 -0.07 3.06 7.77
C HIS A 40 -0.14 1.70 8.46
N THR A 41 0.90 1.36 9.21
CA THR A 41 0.99 0.08 9.93
C THR A 41 0.84 0.27 11.43
N THR A 42 0.61 -0.82 12.17
CA THR A 42 0.64 -0.85 13.65
C THR A 42 1.97 -0.36 14.23
N GLN A 43 3.06 -0.42 13.46
CA GLN A 43 4.41 0.02 13.86
C GLN A 43 4.77 1.42 13.29
N GLY A 44 3.77 2.18 12.86
CA GLY A 44 3.92 3.52 12.29
C GLY A 44 3.86 3.53 10.75
N VAL A 45 4.25 4.65 10.17
CA VAL A 45 4.13 4.88 8.71
C VAL A 45 5.39 4.43 7.98
N ARG A 46 5.21 3.65 6.91
CA ARG A 46 6.28 3.27 5.98
C ARG A 46 6.09 4.01 4.67
N THR A 47 7.09 4.76 4.24
CA THR A 47 7.03 5.57 3.02
C THR A 47 7.86 4.93 1.93
N TYR A 48 7.25 4.71 0.76
CA TYR A 48 7.92 4.17 -0.41
C TYR A 48 7.79 5.11 -1.59
N TYR A 49 8.91 5.33 -2.26
CA TYR A 49 8.95 5.99 -3.55
C TYR A 49 8.54 5.01 -4.64
N ILE A 50 7.68 5.47 -5.56
CA ILE A 50 7.24 4.71 -6.72
C ILE A 50 7.42 5.55 -7.99
N LYS A 51 7.70 4.87 -9.10
CA LYS A 51 7.75 5.48 -10.43
C LYS A 51 6.50 5.20 -11.26
N GLU A 52 5.75 4.19 -10.86
CA GLU A 52 4.58 3.69 -11.56
C GLU A 52 3.31 4.14 -10.84
N GLU A 53 2.20 4.23 -11.58
CA GLU A 53 0.91 4.59 -11.01
C GLU A 53 0.35 3.43 -10.17
N PRO A 54 0.05 3.64 -8.88
CA PRO A 54 -0.29 2.55 -7.96
C PRO A 54 -1.80 2.32 -7.85
N ILE A 55 -2.60 2.95 -8.72
CA ILE A 55 -4.07 2.94 -8.61
C ILE A 55 -4.58 1.49 -8.58
N ALA A 56 -4.15 0.66 -9.52
CA ALA A 56 -4.56 -0.75 -9.56
C ALA A 56 -4.18 -1.53 -8.30
N PHE A 57 -3.04 -1.20 -7.68
CA PHE A 57 -2.62 -1.83 -6.42
C PHE A 57 -3.52 -1.40 -5.25
N ILE A 58 -3.83 -0.10 -5.15
CA ILE A 58 -4.68 0.45 -4.09
C ILE A 58 -6.11 -0.09 -4.23
N GLU A 59 -6.64 -0.12 -5.45
CA GLU A 59 -7.96 -0.69 -5.74
C GLU A 59 -8.02 -2.18 -5.36
N ALA A 60 -6.99 -2.95 -5.69
CA ALA A 60 -6.91 -4.35 -5.31
C ALA A 60 -6.87 -4.54 -3.78
N TYR A 61 -6.11 -3.70 -3.05
CA TYR A 61 -6.09 -3.72 -1.59
C TYR A 61 -7.45 -3.35 -0.98
N MET A 62 -8.08 -2.29 -1.48
CA MET A 62 -9.40 -1.86 -1.01
C MET A 62 -10.47 -2.92 -1.24
N LYS A 63 -10.45 -3.58 -2.39
CA LYS A 63 -11.35 -4.71 -2.70
C LYS A 63 -11.11 -5.87 -1.73
N LEU A 64 -9.86 -6.25 -1.50
CA LEU A 64 -9.51 -7.33 -0.57
C LEU A 64 -9.98 -7.01 0.86
N LYS A 65 -9.81 -5.77 1.32
CA LYS A 65 -10.29 -5.30 2.64
C LYS A 65 -11.82 -5.28 2.74
N ALA A 66 -12.52 -4.99 1.64
CA ALA A 66 -13.98 -5.04 1.60
C ALA A 66 -14.52 -6.48 1.66
N GLU A 67 -13.81 -7.44 1.06
CA GLU A 67 -14.20 -8.86 1.06
C GLU A 67 -13.82 -9.59 2.36
N ARG A 68 -12.95 -9.00 3.19
CA ARG A 68 -12.41 -9.60 4.42
C ARG A 68 -12.67 -8.71 5.65
N PRO A 69 -13.79 -8.92 6.37
CA PRO A 69 -14.16 -8.11 7.53
C PRO A 69 -13.12 -8.10 8.65
N GLU A 70 -12.30 -9.14 8.77
CA GLU A 70 -11.22 -9.23 9.76
C GLU A 70 -10.06 -8.26 9.51
N LEU A 71 -10.00 -7.64 8.32
CA LEU A 71 -9.03 -6.62 7.96
C LEU A 71 -9.56 -5.18 8.17
N GLN A 72 -10.82 -5.01 8.60
CA GLN A 72 -11.47 -3.70 8.75
C GLN A 72 -11.17 -3.01 10.07
#